data_AF-A0A2D3VHA8-F1
#
_entry.id   AF-A0A2D3VHA8-F1
#
_cell.length_a   1.000
_cell.length_b   1.000
_cell.length_c   1.000
_cell.angle_alpha   90.00
_cell.angle_beta   90.00
_cell.angle_gamma   90.00
#
_symmetry.space_group_name_H-M   'P 1'
#
loop_
_entity.id
_entity.type
_entity.pdbx_description
1 polymer ?
#
loop_
_entity_poly.entity_id
_entity_poly.type
_entity_poly.pdbx_seq_one_letter_code
_entity_poly.pdbx_strand_id
1 'polypeptide(L)'
;MIKLLVLVLLFLGVSADEVDGRSALHNHVYYEHYEAVAKMLQEEADTEVITAAGLTPLHIAIQKSDLRMAKLLVDAGANVNAQDNRDNTPLILATKKKNKELVRFLVMRGADLNLANEEGITPLHQAAFSGNPIVVEYLLGVGANPTTKSKSGYTAYEFALEKKDLAVMDVLKLYEREKR
;
A
#
# COMPACT_ATOMS: atom_id res chain seq x y z
N MET A 1 -18.42 -32.64 17.39
CA MET A 1 -17.74 -31.88 18.45
C MET A 1 -16.70 -30.88 17.93
N ILE A 2 -15.93 -31.17 16.87
CA ILE A 2 -14.88 -30.26 16.36
C ILE A 2 -15.46 -28.96 15.72
N LYS A 3 -16.61 -29.01 15.05
CA LYS A 3 -17.28 -27.81 14.48
C LYS A 3 -17.72 -26.78 15.53
N LEU A 4 -18.05 -27.21 16.74
CA LEU A 4 -18.50 -26.30 17.81
C LEU A 4 -17.31 -25.61 18.49
N LEU A 5 -16.17 -26.31 18.60
CA LEU A 5 -14.92 -25.78 19.15
C LEU A 5 -14.36 -24.64 18.28
N VAL A 6 -14.38 -24.80 16.95
CA VAL A 6 -13.94 -23.76 16.01
C VAL A 6 -14.85 -22.52 16.07
N LEU A 7 -16.17 -22.71 16.25
CA LEU A 7 -17.11 -21.59 16.39
C LEU A 7 -16.93 -20.83 17.71
N VAL A 8 -16.60 -21.54 18.80
CA VAL A 8 -16.34 -20.95 20.12
C VAL A 8 -15.02 -20.18 20.15
N LEU A 9 -13.99 -20.65 19.45
CA LEU A 9 -12.71 -19.94 19.31
C LEU A 9 -12.86 -18.63 18.49
N LEU A 10 -13.72 -18.64 17.47
CA LEU A 10 -14.05 -17.44 16.68
C LEU A 10 -14.87 -16.41 17.48
N PHE A 11 -15.66 -16.85 18.47
CA PHE A 11 -16.48 -15.97 19.32
C PHE A 11 -15.73 -15.43 20.55
N LEU A 12 -14.61 -16.05 20.94
CA LEU A 12 -13.78 -15.64 22.09
C LEU A 12 -12.49 -14.89 21.71
N GLY A 13 -12.27 -14.61 20.42
CA GLY A 13 -11.09 -13.86 19.96
C GLY A 13 -9.75 -14.59 20.13
N VAL A 14 -9.76 -15.89 20.44
CA VAL A 14 -8.53 -16.69 20.59
C VAL A 14 -8.28 -17.47 19.29
N SER A 15 -7.44 -16.90 18.44
CA SER A 15 -6.92 -17.55 17.22
C SER A 15 -5.80 -18.50 17.59
N ALA A 16 -5.98 -19.81 17.35
CA ALA A 16 -4.86 -20.74 17.29
C ALA A 16 -3.98 -20.36 16.08
N ASP A 17 -2.67 -20.20 16.33
CA ASP A 17 -1.60 -19.86 15.39
C ASP A 17 -1.29 -18.35 15.24
N GLU A 18 -0.82 -17.69 16.32
CA GLU A 18 -0.10 -16.40 16.25
C GLU A 18 1.31 -16.55 15.66
N VAL A 19 1.44 -17.05 14.44
CA VAL A 19 2.78 -17.20 13.80
C VAL A 19 3.33 -15.85 13.30
N ASP A 20 2.54 -14.77 13.31
CA ASP A 20 2.96 -13.43 12.81
C ASP A 20 2.31 -12.22 13.56
N GLY A 21 1.64 -12.45 14.70
CA GLY A 21 0.90 -11.38 15.42
C GLY A 21 -0.33 -10.86 14.65
N ARG A 22 -0.96 -11.69 13.82
CA ARG A 22 -2.14 -11.30 13.02
C ARG A 22 -3.41 -11.33 13.86
N SER A 23 -4.10 -10.18 13.94
CA SER A 23 -5.47 -10.10 14.47
C SER A 23 -6.49 -10.85 13.59
N ALA A 24 -7.70 -11.06 14.12
CA ALA A 24 -8.80 -11.65 13.36
C ALA A 24 -9.11 -10.89 12.06
N LEU A 25 -9.06 -9.55 12.10
CA LEU A 25 -9.29 -8.71 10.92
C LEU A 25 -8.22 -8.94 9.85
N HIS A 26 -6.93 -9.05 10.23
CA HIS A 26 -5.86 -9.38 9.29
C HIS A 26 -6.09 -10.71 8.59
N ASN A 27 -6.51 -11.74 9.33
CA ASN A 27 -6.76 -13.07 8.75
C ASN A 27 -7.93 -13.02 7.75
N HIS A 28 -9.04 -12.36 8.10
CA HIS A 28 -10.18 -12.24 7.19
C HIS A 28 -9.85 -11.41 5.94
N VAL A 29 -9.03 -10.37 6.07
CA VAL A 29 -8.51 -9.61 4.92
C VAL A 29 -7.59 -10.48 4.05
N TYR A 30 -6.67 -11.22 4.66
CA TYR A 30 -5.71 -12.07 3.96
C TYR A 30 -6.38 -13.18 3.14
N TYR A 31 -7.44 -13.79 3.71
CA TYR A 31 -8.24 -14.83 3.05
C TYR A 31 -9.43 -14.27 2.25
N GLU A 32 -9.52 -12.94 2.05
CA GLU A 32 -10.52 -12.29 1.20
C GLU A 32 -11.98 -12.56 1.65
N HIS A 33 -12.20 -12.73 2.95
CA HIS A 33 -13.52 -12.97 3.55
C HIS A 33 -14.33 -11.67 3.67
N TYR A 34 -14.76 -11.09 2.54
CA TYR A 34 -15.38 -9.76 2.48
C TYR A 34 -16.57 -9.55 3.43
N GLU A 35 -17.47 -10.52 3.54
CA GLU A 35 -18.67 -10.39 4.39
C GLU A 35 -18.31 -10.34 5.88
N ALA A 36 -17.34 -11.16 6.29
CA ALA A 36 -16.86 -11.15 7.66
C ALA A 36 -16.12 -9.85 7.98
N VAL A 37 -15.28 -9.36 7.06
CA VAL A 37 -14.63 -8.05 7.20
C VAL A 37 -15.67 -6.93 7.29
N ALA A 38 -16.67 -6.91 6.39
CA ALA A 38 -17.71 -5.89 6.41
C ALA A 38 -18.49 -5.89 7.74
N LYS A 39 -18.82 -7.07 8.26
CA LYS A 39 -19.48 -7.20 9.57
C LYS A 39 -18.59 -6.69 10.70
N MET A 40 -17.32 -7.09 10.74
CA MET A 40 -16.37 -6.62 11.76
C MET A 40 -16.26 -5.08 11.74
N LEU A 41 -16.20 -4.46 10.56
CA LEU A 41 -16.13 -3.00 10.44
C LEU A 41 -17.43 -2.30 10.85
N GLN A 42 -18.60 -2.92 10.63
CA GLN A 42 -19.88 -2.42 11.18
C GLN A 42 -19.93 -2.47 12.70
N GLU A 43 -19.21 -3.41 13.31
CA GLU A 43 -19.02 -3.55 14.75
C GLU A 43 -17.83 -2.70 15.27
N GLU A 44 -17.40 -1.71 14.48
CA GLU A 44 -16.32 -0.76 14.81
C GLU A 44 -14.96 -1.44 15.09
N ALA A 45 -14.67 -2.56 14.42
CA ALA A 45 -13.35 -3.18 14.50
C ALA A 45 -12.25 -2.20 14.08
N ASP A 46 -11.21 -2.10 14.91
CA ASP A 46 -10.08 -1.21 14.70
C ASP A 46 -9.33 -1.58 13.39
N THR A 47 -9.30 -0.63 12.44
CA THR A 47 -8.62 -0.78 11.15
C THR A 47 -7.12 -0.55 11.23
N GLU A 48 -6.61 -0.04 12.36
CA GLU A 48 -5.21 0.30 12.57
C GLU A 48 -4.48 -0.74 13.43
N VAL A 49 -5.10 -1.89 13.69
CA VAL A 49 -4.41 -3.07 14.23
C VAL A 49 -3.21 -3.41 13.35
N ILE A 50 -2.07 -3.75 13.96
CA ILE A 50 -0.83 -4.07 13.24
C ILE A 50 -0.35 -5.49 13.51
N THR A 51 0.29 -6.10 12.51
CA THR A 51 1.05 -7.35 12.68
C THR A 51 2.41 -7.09 13.33
N ALA A 52 3.17 -8.16 13.60
CA ALA A 52 4.57 -8.04 14.06
C ALA A 52 5.47 -7.26 13.08
N ALA A 53 5.09 -7.17 11.80
CA ALA A 53 5.79 -6.40 10.77
C ALA A 53 5.26 -4.96 10.61
N GLY A 54 4.35 -4.50 11.48
CA GLY A 54 3.73 -3.18 11.40
C GLY A 54 2.66 -3.05 10.32
N LEU A 55 2.26 -4.16 9.69
CA LEU A 55 1.28 -4.12 8.61
C LEU A 55 -0.11 -3.94 9.19
N THR A 56 -0.85 -2.93 8.71
CA THR A 56 -2.30 -2.81 8.93
C THR A 56 -3.09 -3.74 7.99
N PRO A 57 -4.39 -4.00 8.24
CA PRO A 57 -5.28 -4.65 7.28
C PRO A 57 -5.21 -4.03 5.87
N LEU A 58 -5.10 -2.70 5.76
CA LEU A 58 -4.97 -2.03 4.46
C LEU A 58 -3.70 -2.45 3.73
N HIS A 59 -2.56 -2.55 4.43
CA HIS A 59 -1.32 -3.05 3.83
C HIS A 59 -1.50 -4.46 3.26
N ILE A 60 -2.16 -5.37 3.99
CA ILE A 60 -2.42 -6.73 3.52
C ILE A 60 -3.30 -6.71 2.26
N ALA A 61 -4.39 -5.95 2.26
CA ALA A 61 -5.27 -5.82 1.09
C ALA A 61 -4.50 -5.33 -0.16
N ILE A 62 -3.62 -4.34 0.00
CA ILE A 62 -2.75 -3.83 -1.08
C ILE A 62 -1.74 -4.88 -1.53
N GLN A 63 -1.10 -5.61 -0.60
CA GLN A 63 -0.14 -6.66 -0.96
C GLN A 63 -0.78 -7.80 -1.75
N LYS A 64 -2.07 -8.06 -1.49
CA LYS A 64 -2.93 -9.00 -2.18
C LYS A 64 -3.51 -8.46 -3.50
N SER A 65 -3.24 -7.20 -3.83
CA SER A 65 -3.80 -6.50 -4.99
C SER A 65 -5.34 -6.44 -5.00
N ASP A 66 -5.97 -6.48 -3.82
CA ASP A 66 -7.42 -6.53 -3.68
C ASP A 66 -8.02 -5.12 -3.52
N LEU A 67 -8.45 -4.54 -4.64
CA LEU A 67 -9.09 -3.22 -4.67
C LEU A 67 -10.43 -3.20 -3.91
N ARG A 68 -11.19 -4.30 -3.89
CA ARG A 68 -12.49 -4.34 -3.21
C ARG A 68 -12.30 -4.29 -1.70
N MET A 69 -11.34 -5.05 -1.18
CA MET A 69 -11.01 -5.05 0.25
C MET A 69 -10.37 -3.72 0.67
N ALA A 70 -9.48 -3.16 -0.15
CA ALA A 70 -8.89 -1.84 0.11
C ALA A 70 -9.98 -0.75 0.20
N LYS A 71 -10.97 -0.76 -0.71
CA LYS A 71 -12.12 0.15 -0.64
C LYS A 71 -12.89 -0.01 0.66
N LEU A 72 -13.25 -1.25 1.01
CA LEU A 72 -14.00 -1.54 2.22
C LEU A 72 -13.31 -1.01 3.49
N LEU A 73 -12.00 -1.22 3.62
CA LEU A 73 -11.22 -0.76 4.75
C LEU A 73 -11.10 0.77 4.80
N VAL A 74 -10.81 1.41 3.68
CA VAL A 74 -10.65 2.87 3.61
C VAL A 74 -12.00 3.60 3.75
N ASP A 75 -13.11 3.00 3.32
CA ASP A 75 -14.46 3.52 3.60
C ASP A 75 -14.85 3.38 5.08
N ALA A 76 -14.27 2.42 5.80
CA ALA A 76 -14.41 2.26 7.24
C ALA A 76 -13.40 3.09 8.06
N GLY A 77 -12.59 3.94 7.42
CA GLY A 77 -11.69 4.88 8.12
C GLY A 77 -10.23 4.46 8.20
N ALA A 78 -9.82 3.38 7.51
CA ALA A 78 -8.41 2.97 7.49
C ALA A 78 -7.49 4.09 6.98
N ASN A 79 -6.38 4.31 7.67
CA ASN A 79 -5.42 5.35 7.33
C ASN A 79 -4.65 4.99 6.05
N VAL A 80 -4.91 5.73 4.96
CA VAL A 80 -4.24 5.54 3.66
C VAL A 80 -2.74 5.84 3.68
N ASN A 81 -2.26 6.53 4.73
CA ASN A 81 -0.87 6.91 4.95
C ASN A 81 -0.21 6.15 6.10
N ALA A 82 -0.83 5.08 6.61
CA ALA A 82 -0.21 4.22 7.60
C ALA A 82 1.16 3.72 7.11
N GLN A 83 2.10 3.51 8.03
CA GLN A 83 3.46 3.11 7.73
C GLN A 83 3.76 1.78 8.42
N ASP A 84 4.27 0.81 7.67
CA ASP A 84 4.77 -0.45 8.23
C ASP A 84 6.10 -0.24 8.99
N ASN A 85 6.68 -1.30 9.56
CA ASN A 85 7.94 -1.17 10.33
C ASN A 85 9.15 -0.70 9.51
N ARG A 86 9.02 -0.59 8.17
CA ARG A 86 10.03 -0.04 7.26
C ARG A 86 9.56 1.27 6.64
N ASP A 87 8.56 1.89 7.24
CA ASP A 87 7.91 3.12 6.81
C ASP A 87 7.25 3.04 5.41
N ASN A 88 6.99 1.84 4.88
CA ASN A 88 6.29 1.73 3.61
C ASN A 88 4.82 2.08 3.79
N THR A 89 4.33 2.98 2.95
CA THR A 89 2.91 3.32 2.88
C THR A 89 2.16 2.35 1.97
N PRO A 90 0.82 2.24 2.10
CA PRO A 90 -0.04 1.58 1.12
C PRO A 90 0.26 2.01 -0.33
N LEU A 91 0.53 3.30 -0.57
CA LEU A 91 0.80 3.82 -1.91
C LEU A 91 2.15 3.33 -2.48
N ILE A 92 3.20 3.24 -1.64
CA ILE A 92 4.48 2.64 -2.03
C ILE A 92 4.27 1.17 -2.41
N LEU A 93 3.54 0.40 -1.58
CA LEU A 93 3.26 -1.01 -1.85
C LEU A 93 2.42 -1.21 -3.13
N ALA A 94 1.38 -0.40 -3.35
CA ALA A 94 0.56 -0.47 -4.55
C ALA A 94 1.38 -0.21 -5.82
N THR A 95 2.30 0.75 -5.75
CA THR A 95 3.23 1.07 -6.83
C THR A 95 4.18 -0.09 -7.11
N LYS A 96 4.74 -0.72 -6.08
CA LYS A 96 5.59 -1.93 -6.20
C LYS A 96 4.84 -3.09 -6.87
N LYS A 97 3.54 -3.22 -6.62
CA LYS A 97 2.66 -4.22 -7.25
C LYS A 97 2.29 -3.87 -8.69
N LYS A 98 2.67 -2.69 -9.20
CA LYS A 98 2.30 -2.15 -10.51
C LYS A 98 0.78 -2.07 -10.72
N ASN A 99 -0.01 -2.05 -9.63
CA ASN A 99 -1.46 -2.01 -9.70
C ASN A 99 -1.93 -0.55 -9.78
N LYS A 100 -2.09 -0.08 -11.02
CA LYS A 100 -2.55 1.27 -11.35
C LYS A 100 -3.91 1.63 -10.76
N GLU A 101 -4.82 0.67 -10.59
CA GLU A 101 -6.14 0.93 -10.02
C GLU A 101 -6.05 1.21 -8.51
N LEU A 102 -5.23 0.43 -7.79
CA LEU A 102 -4.92 0.68 -6.38
C LEU A 102 -4.19 2.00 -6.19
N VAL A 103 -3.21 2.31 -7.03
CA VAL A 103 -2.51 3.61 -7.00
C VAL A 103 -3.51 4.76 -7.16
N ARG A 104 -4.34 4.72 -8.20
CA ARG A 104 -5.36 5.75 -8.44
C ARG A 104 -6.33 5.88 -7.26
N PHE A 105 -6.79 4.75 -6.73
CA PHE A 105 -7.68 4.72 -5.59
C PHE A 105 -7.07 5.39 -4.36
N LEU A 106 -5.85 4.99 -3.97
CA LEU A 106 -5.17 5.54 -2.79
C LEU A 106 -4.91 7.04 -2.94
N VAL A 107 -4.44 7.49 -4.11
CA VAL A 107 -4.25 8.92 -4.41
C VAL A 107 -5.56 9.70 -4.30
N MET A 108 -6.64 9.17 -4.87
CA MET A 108 -7.97 9.79 -4.77
C MET A 108 -8.49 9.86 -3.33
N ARG A 109 -8.03 8.96 -2.45
CA ARG A 109 -8.38 8.95 -1.03
C ARG A 109 -7.40 9.73 -0.16
N GLY A 110 -6.51 10.53 -0.75
CA GLY A 110 -5.63 11.45 -0.03
C GLY A 110 -4.30 10.83 0.43
N ALA A 111 -3.83 9.78 -0.24
CA ALA A 111 -2.48 9.28 0.01
C ALA A 111 -1.42 10.35 -0.31
N ASP A 112 -0.48 10.56 0.61
CA ASP A 112 0.63 11.51 0.45
C ASP A 112 1.64 10.95 -0.56
N LEU A 113 1.84 11.71 -1.63
CA LEU A 113 2.72 11.35 -2.75
C LEU A 113 4.21 11.46 -2.42
N ASN A 114 4.55 12.16 -1.34
CA ASN A 114 5.93 12.48 -0.94
C ASN A 114 6.35 11.80 0.36
N LEU A 115 5.43 11.10 1.04
CA LEU A 115 5.77 10.31 2.22
C LEU A 115 6.72 9.18 1.83
N ALA A 116 7.91 9.22 2.39
CA ALA A 116 9.00 8.32 2.06
C ALA A 116 9.16 7.23 3.12
N ASN A 117 9.61 6.05 2.70
CA ASN A 117 9.93 4.96 3.60
C ASN A 117 11.30 5.16 4.28
N GLU A 118 11.75 4.16 5.05
CA GLU A 118 12.97 4.25 5.86
C GLU A 118 14.22 4.46 5.01
N GLU A 119 14.18 4.18 3.71
CA GLU A 119 15.28 4.36 2.75
C GLU A 119 15.16 5.68 1.96
N GLY A 120 14.19 6.54 2.31
CA GLY A 120 13.87 7.75 1.56
C GLY A 120 13.18 7.45 0.21
N ILE A 121 12.66 6.24 0.02
CA ILE A 121 11.94 5.86 -1.21
C ILE A 121 10.52 6.40 -1.12
N THR A 122 10.14 7.20 -2.12
CA THR A 122 8.79 7.75 -2.28
C THR A 122 7.99 6.86 -3.25
N PRO A 123 6.67 7.04 -3.37
CA PRO A 123 5.89 6.42 -4.44
C PRO A 123 6.50 6.60 -5.84
N LEU A 124 7.03 7.79 -6.16
CA LEU A 124 7.61 8.05 -7.48
C LEU A 124 8.94 7.30 -7.68
N HIS A 125 9.80 7.21 -6.65
CA HIS A 125 10.99 6.35 -6.68
C HIS A 125 10.61 4.89 -6.96
N GLN A 126 9.63 4.37 -6.24
CA GLN A 126 9.16 2.99 -6.42
C GLN A 126 8.55 2.77 -7.81
N ALA A 127 7.84 3.76 -8.36
CA ALA A 127 7.23 3.67 -9.70
C ALA A 127 8.30 3.58 -10.78
N ALA A 128 9.34 4.41 -10.66
CA ALA A 128 10.47 4.42 -11.56
C ALA A 128 11.27 3.11 -11.50
N PHE A 129 11.57 2.62 -10.30
CA PHE A 129 12.25 1.34 -10.10
C PHE A 129 11.43 0.16 -10.63
N SER A 130 10.10 0.23 -10.54
CA SER A 130 9.20 -0.82 -11.01
C SER A 130 9.00 -0.80 -12.53
N GLY A 131 9.47 0.23 -13.23
CA GLY A 131 9.40 0.34 -14.69
C GLY A 131 7.97 0.45 -15.21
N ASN A 132 7.17 1.35 -14.63
CA ASN A 132 5.79 1.58 -15.06
C ASN A 132 5.57 3.06 -15.45
N PRO A 133 5.79 3.42 -16.73
CA PRO A 133 5.70 4.81 -17.18
C PRO A 133 4.31 5.42 -16.97
N ILE A 134 3.24 4.61 -17.05
CA ILE A 134 1.86 5.08 -16.83
C ILE A 134 1.66 5.55 -15.38
N VAL A 135 2.19 4.80 -14.41
CA VAL A 135 2.10 5.21 -12.99
C VAL A 135 2.99 6.41 -12.70
N VAL A 136 4.18 6.47 -13.30
CA VAL A 136 5.08 7.62 -13.19
C VAL A 136 4.41 8.89 -13.72
N GLU A 137 3.87 8.83 -14.93
CA GLU A 137 3.12 9.94 -15.55
C GLU A 137 1.95 10.38 -14.68
N TYR A 138 1.15 9.43 -14.19
CA TYR A 138 0.02 9.72 -13.29
C TYR A 138 0.48 10.45 -12.02
N LEU A 139 1.48 9.91 -11.32
CA LEU A 139 2.00 10.50 -10.07
C LEU A 139 2.55 11.91 -10.28
N LEU A 140 3.29 12.15 -11.38
CA LEU A 140 3.78 13.48 -11.74
C LEU A 140 2.65 14.46 -12.05
N GLY A 141 1.61 13.99 -12.75
CA GLY A 141 0.42 14.76 -13.09
C GLY A 141 -0.40 15.18 -11.86
N VAL A 142 -0.42 14.37 -10.80
CA VAL A 142 -1.08 14.70 -9.53
C VAL A 142 -0.16 15.38 -8.49
N GLY A 143 1.08 15.71 -8.87
CA GLY A 143 1.95 16.58 -8.05
C GLY A 143 3.02 15.86 -7.21
N ALA A 144 3.38 14.61 -7.52
CA ALA A 144 4.55 13.99 -6.91
C ALA A 144 5.83 14.76 -7.26
N ASN A 145 6.75 14.92 -6.31
CA ASN A 145 7.98 15.67 -6.52
C ASN A 145 9.07 14.80 -7.22
N PRO A 146 9.47 15.11 -8.48
CA PRO A 146 10.48 14.34 -9.21
C PRO A 146 11.91 14.54 -8.68
N THR A 147 12.20 15.61 -7.95
CA THR A 147 13.56 15.96 -7.53
C THR A 147 13.90 15.49 -6.12
N THR A 148 12.95 14.85 -5.41
CA THR A 148 13.22 14.26 -4.10
C THR A 148 14.33 13.22 -4.23
N LYS A 149 15.27 13.23 -3.29
CA LYS A 149 16.36 12.24 -3.23
C LYS A 149 16.08 11.20 -2.16
N SER A 150 16.33 9.94 -2.47
CA SER A 150 16.43 8.85 -1.49
C SER A 150 17.62 9.03 -0.56
N LYS A 151 17.74 8.21 0.49
CA LYS A 151 18.91 8.24 1.39
C LYS A 151 20.23 7.95 0.66
N SER A 152 20.17 7.20 -0.43
CA SER A 152 21.33 6.94 -1.31
C SER A 152 21.63 8.09 -2.29
N GLY A 153 20.89 9.19 -2.23
CA GLY A 153 21.10 10.37 -3.07
C GLY A 153 20.49 10.29 -4.47
N TYR A 154 19.76 9.23 -4.79
CA TYR A 154 19.12 9.02 -6.09
C TYR A 154 17.69 9.56 -6.12
N THR A 155 17.34 10.26 -7.20
CA THR A 155 15.97 10.63 -7.58
C THR A 155 15.31 9.50 -8.36
N ALA A 156 14.03 9.66 -8.71
CA ALA A 156 13.30 8.72 -9.55
C ALA A 156 13.98 8.50 -10.91
N TYR A 157 14.63 9.53 -11.47
CA TYR A 157 15.35 9.41 -12.73
C TYR A 157 16.57 8.48 -12.63
N GLU A 158 17.37 8.60 -11.56
CA GLU A 158 18.52 7.69 -11.37
C GLU A 158 18.08 6.23 -11.18
N PHE A 159 16.97 5.98 -10.49
CA PHE A 159 16.42 4.62 -10.40
C PHE A 159 15.99 4.07 -11.77
N ALA A 160 15.31 4.88 -12.59
CA ALA A 160 14.94 4.47 -13.96
C ALA A 160 16.18 4.21 -14.84
N LEU A 161 17.21 5.04 -14.68
CA LEU A 161 18.49 4.90 -15.37
C LEU A 161 19.23 3.61 -14.96
N GLU A 162 19.26 3.28 -13.68
CA GLU A 162 19.85 2.02 -13.17
C GLU A 162 19.15 0.81 -13.78
N LYS A 163 17.82 0.88 -13.93
CA LYS A 163 17.01 -0.15 -14.59
C LYS A 163 17.09 -0.14 -16.10
N LYS A 164 17.70 0.89 -16.70
CA LYS A 164 17.75 1.13 -18.15
C LYS A 164 16.34 1.18 -18.77
N ASP A 165 15.36 1.68 -18.02
CA ASP A 165 13.98 1.84 -18.49
C ASP A 165 13.83 3.17 -19.22
N LEU A 166 14.07 3.13 -20.54
CA LEU A 166 14.01 4.32 -21.40
C LEU A 166 12.63 4.98 -21.37
N ALA A 167 11.54 4.20 -21.29
CA ALA A 167 10.19 4.76 -21.31
C ALA A 167 9.93 5.61 -20.05
N VAL A 168 10.33 5.14 -18.88
CA VAL A 168 10.22 5.92 -17.65
C VAL A 168 11.14 7.14 -17.68
N MET A 169 12.38 6.98 -18.16
CA MET A 169 13.33 8.08 -18.28
C MET A 169 12.80 9.20 -19.18
N ASP A 170 12.14 8.86 -20.28
CA ASP A 170 11.56 9.82 -21.21
C ASP A 170 10.41 10.59 -20.58
N VAL A 171 9.53 9.91 -19.83
CA VAL A 171 8.43 10.57 -19.07
C VAL A 171 8.99 11.58 -18.06
N LEU A 172 9.99 11.18 -17.27
CA LEU A 172 10.59 12.05 -16.25
C LEU A 172 11.28 13.27 -16.89
N LYS A 173 12.05 13.06 -17.97
CA LYS A 173 12.70 14.15 -18.72
C LYS A 173 11.70 15.10 -19.37
N LEU A 174 10.62 14.57 -19.94
CA LEU A 174 9.59 15.38 -20.58
C LEU A 174 8.94 16.30 -19.54
N TYR A 175 8.54 15.75 -18.39
CA TYR A 175 7.96 16.53 -17.30
C TYR A 175 8.87 17.66 -16.82
N GLU A 176 10.16 17.39 -16.65
CA GLU A 176 11.13 18.43 -16.26
C GLU A 176 11.29 19.54 -17.29
N ARG A 177 11.19 19.22 -18.59
CA ARG A 177 11.28 20.20 -19.68
C ARG A 177 10.06 21.10 -19.74
N GLU A 178 8.87 20.55 -19.51
CA GLU A 178 7.59 21.27 -19.59
C GLU A 178 7.36 22.26 -18.44
N LYS A 179 8.06 22.08 -17.30
CA LYS A 179 7.93 22.94 -16.12
C LYS A 179 9.05 23.98 -15.94
N ARG A 180 9.97 24.09 -16.90
CA ARG A 180 10.99 25.16 -16.96
C ARG A 180 10.50 26.31 -17.83
#